data_AF-C8X6T2-F1
#
_entry.id   AF-C8X6T2-F1
#
_cell.length_a   1.000
_cell.length_b   1.000
_cell.length_c   1.000
_cell.angle_alpha   90.00
_cell.angle_beta   90.00
_cell.angle_gamma   90.00
#
_symmetry.space_group_name_H-M   'P 1'
#
loop_
_entity.id
_entity.type
_entity.pdbx_description
1 polymer ?
#
loop_
_entity_poly.entity_id
_entity_poly.type
_entity_poly.pdbx_seq_one_letter_code
_entity_poly.pdbx_strand_id
1 'polypeptide(L)'
;MSHATTAQPVTAVDGRRDILRAAVVTVSEVACLFGSLVGAGVLGGPPVAQAAGGALSADATLIAPAGPAFGIWSVIYLGLAIYTVWQWLPGQLHAPLHRRIGWLVAASMLLNAAWLLVVRAGWLAASVVVIVALVVVLGLLIGRRARTRAGGVLDAVIVDGTFGLYVGWVSVATCANITAALVAGGVTPEPGLAGAAAVLVLLVALGIGLLLIARSNGNPAIPAAMAWGISWIAVGRLTGEPASTITAVAAIVVAAVLVVAGVLGFVRARRATPSA
;
A
#
# COMPACT_ATOMS: atom_id res chain seq x y z
N MET A 1 -33.91 -31.92 -6.41
CA MET A 1 -32.95 -32.67 -5.57
C MET A 1 -31.90 -31.69 -5.07
N SER A 2 -31.94 -31.36 -3.78
CA SER A 2 -31.09 -30.35 -3.13
C SER A 2 -29.73 -30.95 -2.80
N HIS A 3 -28.66 -30.51 -3.47
CA HIS A 3 -27.29 -30.85 -3.07
C HIS A 3 -26.90 -29.98 -1.87
N ALA A 4 -27.23 -30.44 -0.67
CA ALA A 4 -26.65 -29.92 0.56
C ALA A 4 -25.13 -30.13 0.49
N THR A 5 -24.37 -29.05 0.30
CA THR A 5 -22.92 -29.06 0.39
C THR A 5 -22.56 -29.19 1.86
N THR A 6 -22.35 -30.41 2.33
CA THR A 6 -21.86 -30.71 3.68
C THR A 6 -20.46 -30.12 3.82
N ALA A 7 -20.33 -29.04 4.58
CA ALA A 7 -19.03 -28.49 4.95
C ALA A 7 -18.24 -29.57 5.72
N GLN A 8 -17.11 -29.99 5.16
CA GLN A 8 -16.24 -30.97 5.83
C GLN A 8 -15.75 -30.40 7.18
N PRO A 9 -15.76 -31.21 8.25
CA PRO A 9 -15.30 -30.76 9.56
C PRO A 9 -13.81 -30.39 9.52
N VAL A 10 -13.45 -29.24 10.13
CA VAL A 10 -12.06 -28.79 10.24
C VAL A 10 -11.27 -29.80 11.07
N THR A 11 -10.15 -30.31 10.52
CA THR A 11 -9.30 -31.24 11.27
C THR A 11 -8.53 -30.51 12.38
N ALA A 12 -8.16 -31.22 13.46
CA ALA A 12 -7.37 -30.63 14.55
C ALA A 12 -6.01 -30.05 14.06
N VAL A 13 -5.43 -30.64 13.00
CA VAL A 13 -4.19 -30.16 12.36
C VAL A 13 -4.42 -28.84 11.63
N ASP A 14 -5.54 -28.71 10.91
CA ASP A 14 -5.92 -27.47 10.22
C ASP A 14 -6.17 -26.35 11.23
N GLY A 15 -6.84 -26.67 12.34
CA GLY A 15 -7.07 -25.72 13.43
C GLY A 15 -5.77 -25.18 14.03
N ARG A 16 -4.77 -26.04 14.29
CA ARG A 16 -3.47 -25.61 14.83
C ARG A 16 -2.70 -24.72 13.85
N ARG A 17 -2.74 -25.02 12.55
CA ARG A 17 -2.10 -24.20 11.51
C ARG A 17 -2.74 -22.82 11.39
N ASP A 18 -4.06 -22.73 11.53
CA ASP A 18 -4.77 -21.45 11.50
C ASP A 18 -4.43 -20.56 12.70
N ILE A 19 -4.33 -21.16 13.89
CA ILE A 19 -3.89 -20.45 15.10
C ILE A 19 -2.47 -19.93 14.93
N LEU A 20 -1.55 -20.77 14.42
CA LEU A 20 -0.17 -20.34 14.15
C LEU A 20 -0.12 -19.17 13.17
N ARG A 21 -0.86 -19.26 12.06
CA ARG A 21 -0.97 -18.17 11.08
C ARG A 21 -1.46 -16.88 11.75
N ALA A 22 -2.55 -16.94 12.51
CA ALA A 22 -3.13 -15.78 13.17
C ALA A 22 -2.16 -15.18 14.21
N ALA A 23 -1.47 -16.02 14.99
CA ALA A 23 -0.45 -15.59 15.94
C ALA A 23 0.72 -14.90 15.25
N VAL A 24 1.22 -15.44 14.13
CA VAL A 24 2.29 -14.81 13.34
C VAL A 24 1.85 -13.46 12.80
N VAL A 25 0.61 -13.32 12.31
CA VAL A 25 0.09 -12.01 11.88
C VAL A 25 0.05 -11.04 13.06
N THR A 26 -0.45 -11.45 14.23
CA THR A 26 -0.49 -10.59 15.42
C THR A 26 0.90 -10.14 15.85
N VAL A 27 1.88 -11.04 15.91
CA VAL A 27 3.26 -10.68 16.24
C VAL A 27 3.85 -9.74 15.20
N SER A 28 3.56 -9.97 13.91
CA SER A 28 4.00 -9.09 12.82
C SER A 28 3.38 -7.71 12.93
N GLU A 29 2.12 -7.60 13.33
CA GLU A 29 1.45 -6.33 13.57
C GLU A 29 2.08 -5.57 14.74
N VAL A 30 2.36 -6.26 15.86
CA VAL A 30 3.06 -5.65 17.00
C VAL A 30 4.43 -5.13 16.58
N ALA A 31 5.18 -5.92 15.81
CA ALA A 31 6.48 -5.50 15.27
C ALA A 31 6.33 -4.30 14.30
N CYS A 32 5.28 -4.29 13.46
CA CYS A 32 4.96 -3.19 12.56
C CYS A 32 4.65 -1.91 13.34
N LEU A 33 3.78 -1.97 14.35
CA LEU A 33 3.42 -0.83 15.19
C LEU A 33 4.64 -0.29 15.94
N PHE A 34 5.48 -1.17 16.49
CA PHE A 34 6.74 -0.77 17.12
C PHE A 34 7.66 -0.08 16.10
N GLY A 35 7.82 -0.69 14.92
CA GLY A 35 8.54 -0.09 13.80
C GLY A 35 8.00 1.28 13.39
N SER A 36 6.68 1.48 13.40
CA SER A 36 6.01 2.75 13.12
C SER A 36 6.29 3.81 14.18
N LEU A 37 6.28 3.45 15.46
CA LEU A 37 6.63 4.38 16.55
C LEU A 37 8.09 4.82 16.46
N VAL A 38 8.98 3.86 16.13
CA VAL A 38 10.37 4.14 15.77
C VAL A 38 10.39 5.06 14.55
N GLY A 39 9.76 4.71 13.43
CA GLY A 39 9.77 5.50 12.19
C GLY A 39 9.20 6.92 12.33
N ALA A 40 8.24 7.13 13.22
CA ALA A 40 7.66 8.44 13.53
C ALA A 40 8.56 9.32 14.43
N GLY A 41 9.64 8.76 14.98
CA GLY A 41 10.52 9.47 15.91
C GLY A 41 10.00 9.52 17.36
N VAL A 42 8.88 8.87 17.67
CA VAL A 42 8.30 8.82 19.03
C VAL A 42 9.26 8.16 20.01
N LEU A 43 9.99 7.14 19.56
CA LEU A 43 11.01 6.43 20.33
C LEU A 43 12.42 6.98 20.11
N GLY A 44 12.54 8.23 19.64
CA GLY A 44 13.81 8.93 19.45
C GLY A 44 14.41 8.84 18.04
N GLY A 45 15.25 9.83 17.72
CA GLY A 45 15.79 10.05 16.38
C GLY A 45 14.83 10.80 15.45
N PRO A 46 15.30 11.23 14.26
CA PRO A 46 14.46 11.97 13.32
C PRO A 46 13.34 11.08 12.75
N PRO A 47 12.17 11.66 12.44
CA PRO A 47 11.12 10.97 11.69
C PRO A 47 11.65 10.50 10.32
N VAL A 48 11.08 9.43 9.78
CA VAL A 48 11.51 8.81 8.51
C VAL A 48 11.55 9.81 7.33
N ALA A 49 10.63 10.78 7.29
CA ALA A 49 10.64 11.81 6.25
C ALA A 49 11.87 12.74 6.32
N GLN A 50 12.49 12.88 7.49
CA GLN A 50 13.68 13.68 7.74
C GLN A 50 14.95 12.82 7.92
N ALA A 51 14.80 11.50 8.01
CA ALA A 51 15.91 10.56 8.05
C ALA A 51 16.67 10.54 6.73
N ALA A 52 17.84 9.88 6.72
CA ALA A 52 18.70 9.76 5.53
C ALA A 52 19.02 11.12 4.86
N GLY A 53 19.29 12.16 5.67
CA GLY A 53 19.57 13.51 5.17
C GLY A 53 18.38 14.21 4.51
N GLY A 54 17.14 13.76 4.79
CA GLY A 54 15.93 14.31 4.17
C GLY A 54 15.69 13.81 2.76
N ALA A 55 16.30 12.69 2.33
CA ALA A 55 16.13 12.14 0.98
C ALA A 55 14.67 11.75 0.63
N LEU A 56 13.82 11.53 1.65
CA LEU A 56 12.38 11.30 1.49
C LEU A 56 11.53 12.50 1.91
N SER A 57 12.15 13.66 2.12
CA SER A 57 11.43 14.88 2.44
C SER A 57 10.66 15.39 1.22
N ALA A 58 9.68 16.26 1.46
CA ALA A 58 8.91 16.89 0.40
C ALA A 58 9.78 17.66 -0.60
N ASP A 59 10.94 18.15 -0.17
CA ASP A 59 11.81 18.99 -0.98
C ASP A 59 12.90 18.21 -1.71
N ALA A 60 12.97 16.89 -1.51
CA ALA A 60 14.05 16.06 -2.03
C ALA A 60 13.97 15.82 -3.55
N THR A 61 12.76 15.65 -4.09
CA THR A 61 12.57 15.30 -5.50
C THR A 61 11.27 15.85 -6.06
N LEU A 62 11.16 15.92 -7.39
CA LEU A 62 9.93 16.32 -8.08
C LEU A 62 8.76 15.34 -7.86
N ILE A 63 9.03 14.12 -7.40
CA ILE A 63 8.03 13.06 -7.17
C ILE A 63 7.73 12.88 -5.67
N ALA A 64 8.40 13.63 -4.80
CA ALA A 64 8.14 13.59 -3.37
C ALA A 64 6.80 14.26 -3.04
N PRO A 65 5.85 13.54 -2.40
CA PRO A 65 4.61 14.15 -1.91
C PRO A 65 4.92 15.15 -0.78
N ALA A 66 4.09 16.18 -0.63
CA ALA A 66 4.19 17.07 0.53
C ALA A 66 3.98 16.32 1.84
N GLY A 67 4.58 16.81 2.93
CA GLY A 67 4.60 16.16 4.25
C GLY A 67 3.25 15.62 4.78
N PRO A 68 2.12 16.34 4.63
CA PRO A 68 0.82 15.84 5.09
C PRO A 68 0.35 14.54 4.41
N ALA A 69 0.89 14.19 3.24
CA ALA A 69 0.57 12.96 2.54
C ALA A 69 0.79 11.70 3.40
N PHE A 70 1.82 11.73 4.25
CA PHE A 70 2.18 10.61 5.13
C PHE A 70 1.12 10.31 6.19
N GLY A 71 0.15 11.21 6.43
CA GLY A 71 -0.98 10.96 7.33
C GLY A 71 -1.84 9.75 6.95
N ILE A 72 -1.78 9.29 5.69
CA ILE A 72 -2.45 8.06 5.24
C ILE A 72 -1.97 6.81 5.99
N TRP A 73 -0.72 6.81 6.49
CA TRP A 73 -0.20 5.71 7.29
C TRP A 73 -1.02 5.47 8.56
N SER A 74 -1.53 6.53 9.20
CA SER A 74 -2.39 6.39 10.38
C SER A 74 -3.66 5.59 10.06
N VAL A 75 -4.25 5.83 8.88
CA VAL A 75 -5.44 5.09 8.41
C VAL A 75 -5.08 3.65 8.06
N ILE A 76 -3.93 3.43 7.41
CA ILE A 76 -3.44 2.08 7.08
C ILE A 76 -3.16 1.27 8.36
N TYR A 77 -2.42 1.82 9.32
CA TYR A 77 -2.12 1.14 10.59
C TYR A 77 -3.38 0.85 11.40
N LEU A 78 -4.36 1.76 11.41
CA LEU A 78 -5.66 1.48 12.02
C LEU A 78 -6.36 0.31 11.33
N GLY A 79 -6.36 0.28 10.00
CA GLY A 79 -6.92 -0.84 9.23
C GLY A 79 -6.20 -2.16 9.50
N LEU A 80 -4.87 -2.15 9.62
CA LEU A 80 -4.06 -3.33 9.95
C LEU A 80 -4.35 -3.85 11.36
N ALA A 81 -4.52 -2.97 12.34
CA ALA A 81 -4.94 -3.33 13.69
C ALA A 81 -6.34 -3.92 13.71
N ILE A 82 -7.30 -3.31 13.00
CA ILE A 82 -8.67 -3.82 12.85
C ILE A 82 -8.65 -5.20 12.20
N TYR A 83 -7.91 -5.39 11.10
CA TYR A 83 -7.75 -6.69 10.45
C TYR A 83 -7.17 -7.74 11.41
N THR A 84 -6.16 -7.33 12.18
CA THR A 84 -5.47 -8.21 13.13
C THR A 84 -6.42 -8.72 14.19
N VAL A 85 -7.32 -7.89 14.72
CA VAL A 85 -8.40 -8.33 15.61
C VAL A 85 -9.43 -9.16 14.84
N TRP A 86 -9.83 -8.71 13.66
CA TRP A 86 -10.88 -9.31 12.85
C TRP A 86 -10.63 -10.78 12.53
N GLN A 87 -9.40 -11.15 12.19
CA GLN A 87 -9.06 -12.53 11.84
C GLN A 87 -9.22 -13.51 13.02
N TRP A 88 -9.24 -13.02 14.26
CA TRP A 88 -9.41 -13.85 15.47
C TRP A 88 -10.88 -14.10 15.81
N LEU A 89 -11.83 -13.37 15.21
CA LEU A 89 -13.24 -13.57 15.52
C LEU A 89 -13.73 -14.97 15.15
N PRO A 90 -14.74 -15.49 15.89
CA PRO A 90 -15.43 -16.72 15.52
C PRO A 90 -15.93 -16.66 14.08
N GLY A 91 -15.66 -17.70 13.30
CA GLY A 91 -15.98 -17.77 11.87
C GLY A 91 -14.92 -17.18 10.94
N GLN A 92 -13.99 -16.35 11.44
CA GLN A 92 -12.90 -15.78 10.64
C GLN A 92 -11.60 -16.58 10.76
N LEU A 93 -11.28 -17.10 11.94
CA LEU A 93 -10.03 -17.83 12.19
C LEU A 93 -9.75 -18.92 11.14
N HIS A 94 -10.78 -19.66 10.78
CA HIS A 94 -10.75 -20.78 9.83
C HIS A 94 -11.23 -20.41 8.42
N ALA A 95 -11.54 -19.14 8.16
CA ALA A 95 -12.09 -18.75 6.87
C ALA A 95 -11.05 -18.96 5.74
N PRO A 96 -11.45 -19.50 4.57
CA PRO A 96 -10.55 -19.76 3.46
C PRO A 96 -9.78 -18.52 2.98
N LEU A 97 -10.40 -17.34 3.10
CA LEU A 97 -9.77 -16.08 2.75
C LEU A 97 -8.50 -15.83 3.57
N HIS A 98 -8.61 -15.86 4.89
CA HIS A 98 -7.50 -15.55 5.80
C HIS A 98 -6.39 -16.60 5.71
N ARG A 99 -6.72 -17.87 5.45
CA ARG A 99 -5.73 -18.92 5.13
C ARG A 99 -4.90 -18.59 3.89
N ARG A 100 -5.52 -18.01 2.85
CA ARG A 100 -4.85 -17.69 1.58
C ARG A 100 -3.96 -16.45 1.64
N ILE A 101 -4.34 -15.46 2.46
CA ILE A 101 -3.66 -14.16 2.51
C ILE A 101 -2.80 -13.96 3.75
N GLY A 102 -3.05 -14.65 4.87
CA GLY A 102 -2.47 -14.31 6.17
C GLY A 102 -0.94 -14.28 6.21
N TRP A 103 -0.26 -15.19 5.51
CA TRP A 103 1.20 -15.17 5.42
C TRP A 103 1.74 -13.96 4.65
N LEU A 104 1.01 -13.51 3.62
CA LEU A 104 1.36 -12.28 2.89
C LEU A 104 1.07 -11.04 3.73
N VAL A 105 0.04 -11.07 4.58
CA VAL A 105 -0.24 -10.00 5.54
C VAL A 105 0.91 -9.88 6.54
N ALA A 106 1.32 -10.99 7.16
CA ALA A 106 2.46 -11.00 8.08
C ALA A 106 3.74 -10.48 7.39
N ALA A 107 4.03 -10.99 6.19
CA ALA A 107 5.19 -10.53 5.42
C ALA A 107 5.13 -9.03 5.10
N SER A 108 3.96 -8.47 4.76
CA SER A 108 3.84 -7.05 4.44
C SER A 108 4.03 -6.15 5.67
N MET A 109 3.58 -6.58 6.86
CA MET A 109 3.82 -5.90 8.13
C MET A 109 5.30 -5.92 8.52
N LEU A 110 5.98 -7.07 8.37
CA LEU A 110 7.40 -7.20 8.68
C LEU A 110 8.28 -6.40 7.69
N LEU A 111 7.96 -6.44 6.39
CA LEU A 111 8.64 -5.63 5.38
C LEU A 111 8.43 -4.13 5.61
N ASN A 112 7.27 -3.72 6.13
CA ASN A 112 7.02 -2.34 6.54
C ASN A 112 7.97 -1.90 7.65
N ALA A 113 8.01 -2.66 8.75
CA ALA A 113 8.90 -2.41 9.87
C ALA A 113 10.36 -2.35 9.40
N ALA A 114 10.77 -3.33 8.59
CA ALA A 114 12.11 -3.38 8.02
C ALA A 114 12.43 -2.14 7.16
N TRP A 115 11.49 -1.69 6.32
CA TRP A 115 11.68 -0.49 5.50
C TRP A 115 11.93 0.75 6.37
N LEU A 116 11.14 0.95 7.42
CA LEU A 116 11.31 2.07 8.35
C LEU A 116 12.71 2.07 8.98
N LEU A 117 13.19 0.89 9.43
CA LEU A 117 14.51 0.74 10.03
C LEU A 117 15.65 1.00 9.03
N VAL A 118 15.53 0.47 7.81
CA VAL A 118 16.54 0.63 6.75
C VAL A 118 16.66 2.09 6.31
N VAL A 119 15.54 2.81 6.18
CA VAL A 119 15.56 4.26 5.90
C VAL A 119 16.17 5.04 7.06
N ARG A 120 15.82 4.70 8.30
CA ARG A 120 16.40 5.34 9.50
C ARG A 120 17.91 5.13 9.58
N ALA A 121 18.42 3.99 9.11
CA ALA A 121 19.84 3.70 9.00
C ALA A 121 20.55 4.44 7.84
N GLY A 122 19.80 5.17 7.01
CA GLY A 122 20.35 5.88 5.84
C GLY A 122 20.64 5.00 4.63
N TRP A 123 20.23 3.72 4.65
CA TRP A 123 20.54 2.75 3.61
C TRP A 123 19.54 2.82 2.45
N LEU A 124 19.57 3.91 1.69
CA LEU A 124 18.58 4.21 0.64
C LEU A 124 18.50 3.14 -0.47
N ALA A 125 19.63 2.57 -0.90
CA ALA A 125 19.60 1.50 -1.90
C ALA A 125 18.90 0.23 -1.36
N ALA A 126 19.14 -0.11 -0.10
CA ALA A 126 18.46 -1.23 0.55
C ALA A 126 16.97 -0.93 0.79
N SER A 127 16.59 0.33 1.07
CA SER A 127 15.19 0.71 1.26
C SER A 127 14.37 0.50 -0.01
N VAL A 128 14.97 0.74 -1.18
CA VAL A 128 14.36 0.44 -2.49
C VAL A 128 14.07 -1.05 -2.64
N VAL A 129 15.03 -1.92 -2.30
CA VAL A 129 14.82 -3.37 -2.38
C VAL A 129 13.68 -3.82 -1.46
N VAL A 130 13.66 -3.31 -0.22
CA VAL A 130 12.61 -3.67 0.76
C VAL A 130 11.24 -3.15 0.33
N ILE A 131 11.11 -1.91 -0.14
CA ILE A 131 9.81 -1.35 -0.55
C ILE A 131 9.28 -2.01 -1.84
N VAL A 132 10.17 -2.41 -2.76
CA VAL A 132 9.80 -3.20 -3.94
C VAL A 132 9.30 -4.59 -3.51
N ALA A 133 9.99 -5.25 -2.58
CA ALA A 133 9.51 -6.52 -2.03
C ALA A 133 8.13 -6.34 -1.36
N LEU A 134 7.93 -5.26 -0.61
CA LEU A 134 6.65 -4.94 0.03
C LEU A 134 5.53 -4.75 -1.00
N VAL A 135 5.73 -3.94 -2.04
CA VAL A 135 4.68 -3.70 -3.06
C VAL A 135 4.34 -4.98 -3.82
N VAL A 136 5.33 -5.84 -4.09
CA VAL A 136 5.11 -7.16 -4.72
C VAL A 136 4.28 -8.06 -3.81
N VAL A 137 4.62 -8.16 -2.53
CA VAL A 137 3.84 -8.94 -1.54
C VAL A 137 2.40 -8.46 -1.47
N LEU A 138 2.18 -7.14 -1.44
CA LEU A 138 0.85 -6.54 -1.44
C LEU A 138 0.08 -6.78 -2.75
N GLY A 139 0.75 -6.70 -3.90
CA GLY A 139 0.15 -7.04 -5.19
C GLY A 139 -0.28 -8.51 -5.27
N LEU A 140 0.55 -9.42 -4.76
CA LEU A 140 0.21 -10.85 -4.64
C LEU A 140 -0.98 -11.07 -3.69
N LEU A 141 -1.03 -10.33 -2.57
CA LEU A 141 -2.14 -10.37 -1.62
C LEU A 141 -3.45 -9.99 -2.31
N ILE A 142 -3.47 -8.84 -3.01
CA ILE A 142 -4.65 -8.37 -3.76
C ILE A 142 -5.07 -9.38 -4.83
N GLY A 143 -4.12 -9.95 -5.57
CA GLY A 143 -4.42 -10.97 -6.58
C GLY A 143 -4.97 -12.28 -6.00
N ARG A 144 -4.54 -12.69 -4.79
CA ARG A 144 -5.12 -13.84 -4.08
C ARG A 144 -6.51 -13.52 -3.51
N ARG A 145 -6.68 -12.30 -3.00
CA ARG A 145 -7.96 -11.79 -2.49
C ARG A 145 -9.02 -11.71 -3.60
N ALA A 146 -8.68 -11.18 -4.77
CA ALA A 146 -9.61 -11.05 -5.90
C ALA A 146 -10.13 -12.40 -6.42
N ARG A 147 -9.36 -13.49 -6.25
CA ARG A 147 -9.72 -14.86 -6.64
C ARG A 147 -10.42 -15.65 -5.54
N THR A 148 -10.72 -15.03 -4.41
CA THR A 148 -11.33 -15.68 -3.25
C THR A 148 -12.59 -14.93 -2.86
N ARG A 149 -13.73 -15.62 -2.74
CA ARG A 149 -14.97 -15.00 -2.27
C ARG A 149 -14.77 -14.48 -0.84
N ALA A 150 -15.25 -13.26 -0.60
CA ALA A 150 -15.30 -12.70 0.74
C ALA A 150 -16.28 -13.51 1.61
N GLY A 151 -16.01 -13.66 2.91
CA GLY A 151 -16.93 -14.25 3.87
C GLY A 151 -18.12 -13.33 4.22
N GLY A 152 -18.17 -12.12 3.68
CA GLY A 152 -19.23 -11.14 3.87
C GLY A 152 -18.80 -9.72 3.52
N VAL A 153 -19.72 -8.76 3.71
CA VAL A 153 -19.47 -7.33 3.42
C VAL A 153 -18.38 -6.75 4.33
N LEU A 154 -18.36 -7.11 5.61
CA LEU A 154 -17.35 -6.65 6.56
C LEU A 154 -15.96 -7.16 6.19
N ASP A 155 -15.85 -8.43 5.79
CA ASP A 155 -14.63 -9.03 5.25
C ASP A 155 -14.12 -8.25 4.04
N ALA A 156 -15.01 -7.89 3.12
CA ALA A 156 -14.67 -7.08 1.96
C ALA A 156 -14.19 -5.69 2.37
N VAL A 157 -14.92 -4.97 3.23
CA VAL A 157 -14.56 -3.62 3.64
C VAL A 157 -13.23 -3.59 4.40
N ILE A 158 -13.03 -4.48 5.38
CA ILE A 158 -11.81 -4.51 6.20
C ILE A 158 -10.60 -4.90 5.35
N VAL A 159 -10.70 -5.99 4.59
CA VAL A 159 -9.56 -6.51 3.80
C VAL A 159 -9.32 -5.65 2.57
N ASP A 160 -10.35 -5.39 1.75
CA ASP A 160 -10.18 -4.64 0.50
C ASP A 160 -9.87 -3.17 0.80
N GLY A 161 -10.50 -2.58 1.82
CA GLY A 161 -10.19 -1.22 2.27
C GLY A 161 -8.75 -1.09 2.75
N THR A 162 -8.37 -1.88 3.76
CA THR A 162 -7.03 -1.78 4.37
C THR A 162 -5.93 -2.08 3.37
N PHE A 163 -5.95 -3.25 2.73
CA PHE A 163 -4.86 -3.65 1.85
C PHE A 163 -4.91 -2.95 0.50
N GLY A 164 -6.09 -2.45 0.09
CA GLY A 164 -6.22 -1.59 -1.08
C GLY A 164 -5.57 -0.22 -0.86
N LEU A 165 -5.87 0.44 0.26
CA LEU A 165 -5.18 1.68 0.64
C LEU A 165 -3.66 1.43 0.74
N TYR A 166 -3.28 0.31 1.35
CA TYR A 166 -1.90 -0.02 1.61
C TYR A 166 -1.10 -0.21 0.30
N VAL A 167 -1.56 -1.06 -0.62
CA VAL A 167 -0.87 -1.26 -1.90
C VAL A 167 -0.84 0.01 -2.75
N GLY A 168 -1.93 0.80 -2.73
CA GLY A 168 -2.00 2.04 -3.49
C GLY A 168 -0.98 3.05 -3.00
N TRP A 169 -0.91 3.28 -1.69
CA TRP A 169 0.09 4.16 -1.09
C TRP A 169 1.52 3.67 -1.33
N VAL A 170 1.81 2.39 -1.08
CA VAL A 170 3.16 1.83 -1.25
C VAL A 170 3.61 1.87 -2.71
N SER A 171 2.69 1.79 -3.67
CA SER A 171 3.02 1.96 -5.10
C SER A 171 3.58 3.35 -5.39
N VAL A 172 2.94 4.41 -4.87
CA VAL A 172 3.44 5.79 -5.00
C VAL A 172 4.74 5.98 -4.22
N ALA A 173 4.82 5.46 -3.00
CA ALA A 173 6.01 5.54 -2.18
C ALA A 173 7.21 4.82 -2.80
N THR A 174 7.00 3.73 -3.53
CA THR A 174 8.05 3.00 -4.27
C THR A 174 8.67 3.89 -5.34
N CYS A 175 7.85 4.60 -6.13
CA CYS A 175 8.33 5.56 -7.12
C CYS A 175 9.17 6.68 -6.46
N ALA A 176 8.70 7.22 -5.34
CA ALA A 176 9.43 8.24 -4.58
C ALA A 176 10.76 7.71 -4.01
N ASN A 177 10.78 6.49 -3.45
CA ASN A 177 11.99 5.88 -2.89
C ASN A 177 13.04 5.60 -3.96
N ILE A 178 12.63 5.07 -5.13
CA ILE A 178 13.55 4.85 -6.26
C ILE A 178 14.15 6.18 -6.70
N THR A 179 13.32 7.21 -6.86
CA THR A 179 13.79 8.55 -7.28
C THR A 179 14.76 9.13 -6.24
N ALA A 180 14.44 9.02 -4.95
CA ALA A 180 15.30 9.47 -3.86
C ALA A 180 16.65 8.76 -3.85
N ALA A 181 16.67 7.44 -4.04
CA ALA A 181 17.91 6.67 -4.10
C ALA A 181 18.76 7.01 -5.33
N LEU A 182 18.14 7.27 -6.49
CA LEU A 182 18.84 7.72 -7.69
C LEU A 182 19.48 9.10 -7.49
N VAL A 183 18.74 10.06 -6.94
CA VAL A 183 19.26 11.41 -6.66
C VAL A 183 20.38 11.35 -5.62
N ALA A 184 20.22 10.57 -4.54
CA ALA A 184 21.27 10.37 -3.55
C ALA A 184 22.52 9.67 -4.12
N GLY A 185 22.36 8.85 -5.16
CA GLY A 185 23.45 8.24 -5.92
C GLY A 185 24.12 9.17 -6.94
N GLY A 186 23.71 10.44 -7.01
CA GLY A 186 24.30 11.45 -7.91
C GLY A 186 23.59 11.61 -9.26
N VAL A 187 22.43 10.98 -9.47
CA VAL A 187 21.64 11.15 -10.70
C VAL A 187 20.84 12.45 -10.61
N THR A 188 21.44 13.55 -11.07
CA THR A 188 20.81 14.87 -11.14
C THR A 188 20.61 15.30 -12.60
N PRO A 189 19.47 14.98 -13.22
CA PRO A 189 19.20 15.39 -14.60
C PRO A 189 19.08 16.91 -14.71
N GLU A 190 19.42 17.45 -15.89
CA GLU A 190 19.20 18.87 -16.19
C GLU A 190 17.73 19.25 -15.97
N PRO A 191 17.41 20.51 -15.60
CA PRO A 191 16.06 20.91 -15.19
C PRO A 191 14.93 20.52 -16.17
N GLY A 192 15.18 20.65 -17.48
CA GLY A 192 14.22 20.25 -18.52
C GLY A 192 13.99 18.74 -18.58
N LEU A 193 15.05 17.94 -18.40
CA LEU A 193 14.97 16.48 -18.36
C LEU A 193 14.38 15.96 -17.04
N ALA A 194 14.62 16.67 -15.93
CA ALA A 194 14.06 16.34 -14.62
C ALA A 194 12.53 16.39 -14.63
N GLY A 195 11.94 17.41 -15.25
CA GLY A 195 10.48 17.51 -15.43
C GLY A 195 9.92 16.36 -16.29
N ALA A 196 10.57 16.05 -17.42
CA ALA A 196 10.15 14.93 -18.27
C ALA A 196 10.26 13.57 -17.57
N ALA A 197 11.33 13.34 -16.81
CA ALA A 197 11.52 12.14 -15.99
C ALA A 197 10.43 12.02 -14.91
N ALA A 198 10.08 13.13 -14.27
CA ALA A 198 9.01 13.16 -13.29
C ALA A 198 7.65 12.78 -13.91
N VAL A 199 7.31 13.36 -15.07
CA VAL A 199 6.10 13.00 -15.82
C VAL A 199 6.11 11.51 -16.20
N LEU A 200 7.24 10.97 -16.67
CA LEU A 200 7.37 9.56 -16.98
C LEU A 200 7.10 8.67 -15.75
N VAL A 201 7.66 9.02 -14.59
CA VAL A 201 7.41 8.28 -13.34
C VAL A 201 5.92 8.33 -12.96
N LEU A 202 5.24 9.46 -13.13
CA LEU A 202 3.81 9.59 -12.89
C LEU A 202 2.99 8.72 -13.88
N LEU A 203 3.40 8.62 -15.14
CA LEU A 203 2.77 7.73 -16.12
C LEU A 203 2.99 6.25 -15.78
N VAL A 204 4.16 5.89 -15.25
CA VAL A 204 4.42 4.54 -14.73
C VAL A 204 3.50 4.25 -13.53
N ALA A 205 3.36 5.21 -12.60
CA ALA A 205 2.44 5.08 -11.46
C ALA A 205 0.98 4.94 -11.93
N LEU A 206 0.57 5.69 -12.97
CA LEU A 206 -0.74 5.52 -13.61
C LEU A 206 -0.93 4.09 -14.14
N GLY A 207 0.05 3.58 -14.90
CA GLY A 207 0.01 2.22 -15.46
C GLY A 207 -0.11 1.15 -14.37
N ILE A 208 0.64 1.29 -13.27
CA ILE A 208 0.55 0.41 -12.10
C ILE A 208 -0.85 0.48 -11.48
N GLY A 209 -1.39 1.69 -11.30
CA GLY A 209 -2.73 1.88 -10.73
C GLY A 209 -3.82 1.24 -11.58
N LEU A 210 -3.79 1.44 -12.90
CA LEU A 210 -4.72 0.81 -13.83
C LEU A 210 -4.63 -0.73 -13.79
N LEU A 211 -3.41 -1.28 -13.73
CA LEU A 211 -3.20 -2.71 -13.57
C LEU A 211 -3.79 -3.24 -12.26
N LEU A 212 -3.55 -2.56 -11.13
CA LEU A 212 -4.07 -2.96 -9.83
C LEU A 212 -5.61 -2.86 -9.78
N ILE A 213 -6.21 -1.83 -10.36
CA ILE A 213 -7.68 -1.71 -10.48
C ILE A 213 -8.24 -2.91 -11.26
N ALA A 214 -7.64 -3.26 -12.40
CA ALA A 214 -8.08 -4.39 -13.20
C ALA A 214 -7.92 -5.74 -12.48
N ARG A 215 -6.92 -5.89 -11.62
CA ARG A 215 -6.60 -7.14 -10.90
C ARG A 215 -7.26 -7.28 -9.53
N SER A 216 -7.95 -6.24 -9.05
CA SER A 216 -8.51 -6.18 -7.69
C SER A 216 -10.02 -6.34 -7.61
N ASN A 217 -10.67 -6.76 -8.70
CA ASN A 217 -12.13 -6.86 -8.79
C ASN A 217 -12.84 -5.53 -8.45
N GLY A 218 -12.28 -4.40 -8.89
CA GLY A 218 -12.87 -3.07 -8.70
C GLY A 218 -12.71 -2.49 -7.29
N ASN A 219 -11.67 -2.87 -6.55
CA ASN A 219 -11.39 -2.30 -5.23
C ASN A 219 -11.11 -0.79 -5.32
N PRO A 220 -11.98 0.09 -4.78
CA PRO A 220 -11.83 1.54 -4.92
C PRO A 220 -10.76 2.13 -3.98
N ALA A 221 -10.33 1.40 -2.96
CA ALA A 221 -9.33 1.88 -2.00
C ALA A 221 -7.94 2.05 -2.65
N ILE A 222 -7.62 1.23 -3.65
CA ILE A 222 -6.36 1.32 -4.41
C ILE A 222 -6.23 2.68 -5.13
N PRO A 223 -7.13 3.04 -6.07
CA PRO A 223 -7.04 4.33 -6.75
C PRO A 223 -7.20 5.50 -5.79
N ALA A 224 -7.97 5.36 -4.71
CA ALA A 224 -8.11 6.40 -3.70
C ALA A 224 -6.76 6.74 -3.02
N ALA A 225 -6.00 5.73 -2.57
CA ALA A 225 -4.70 5.95 -1.95
C ALA A 225 -3.64 6.46 -2.94
N MET A 226 -3.66 5.97 -4.19
CA MET A 226 -2.75 6.46 -5.23
C MET A 226 -3.06 7.91 -5.59
N ALA A 227 -4.34 8.25 -5.80
CA ALA A 227 -4.77 9.60 -6.09
C ALA A 227 -4.45 10.54 -4.92
N TRP A 228 -4.61 10.10 -3.66
CA TRP A 228 -4.19 10.85 -2.47
C TRP A 228 -2.70 11.21 -2.54
N GLY A 229 -1.82 10.22 -2.70
CA GLY A 229 -0.38 10.46 -2.72
C GLY A 229 0.05 11.34 -3.89
N ILE A 230 -0.48 11.07 -5.08
CA ILE A 230 -0.16 11.84 -6.29
C ILE A 230 -0.71 13.28 -6.21
N SER A 231 -1.88 13.49 -5.60
CA SER A 231 -2.40 14.85 -5.36
C SER A 231 -1.48 15.65 -4.45
N TRP A 232 -0.89 15.02 -3.44
CA TRP A 232 0.10 15.69 -2.58
C TRP A 232 1.44 15.95 -3.26
N ILE A 233 1.79 15.22 -4.32
CA ILE A 233 2.90 15.61 -5.21
C ILE A 233 2.55 16.93 -5.89
N ALA A 234 1.35 17.04 -6.46
CA ALA A 234 0.92 18.28 -7.11
C ALA A 234 0.92 19.48 -6.15
N VAL A 235 0.39 19.32 -4.94
CA VAL A 235 0.45 20.36 -3.90
C VAL A 235 1.90 20.74 -3.61
N GLY A 236 2.78 19.77 -3.35
CA GLY A 236 4.19 20.04 -3.08
C GLY A 236 4.89 20.78 -4.23
N ARG A 237 4.55 20.48 -5.48
CA ARG A 237 5.13 21.13 -6.66
C ARG A 237 4.57 22.52 -6.97
N LEU A 238 3.40 22.87 -6.42
CA LEU A 238 2.73 24.17 -6.59
C LEU A 238 3.00 25.12 -5.43
N THR A 239 3.23 24.60 -4.21
CA THR A 239 3.33 25.41 -2.99
C THR A 239 4.68 25.29 -2.27
N GLY A 240 5.58 24.43 -2.76
CA GLY A 240 6.89 24.16 -2.16
C GLY A 240 7.97 23.89 -3.21
N GLU A 241 9.13 23.42 -2.76
CA GLU A 241 10.30 23.21 -3.62
C GLU A 241 10.62 21.73 -3.86
N PRO A 242 11.39 21.37 -4.90
CA PRO A 242 11.56 22.12 -6.15
C PRO A 242 10.22 22.41 -6.87
N ALA A 243 9.91 23.68 -7.13
CA ALA A 243 8.70 24.07 -7.84
C ALA A 243 8.67 23.50 -9.27
N SER A 244 7.52 22.98 -9.72
CA SER A 244 7.40 22.42 -11.07
C SER A 244 5.95 22.33 -11.55
N THR A 245 5.53 23.32 -12.34
CA THR A 245 4.18 23.37 -12.91
C THR A 245 3.87 22.16 -13.79
N ILE A 246 4.84 21.70 -14.61
CA ILE A 246 4.63 20.55 -15.49
C ILE A 246 4.38 19.26 -14.69
N THR A 247 5.14 19.04 -13.62
CA THR A 247 4.97 17.87 -12.75
C THR A 247 3.66 17.97 -11.96
N ALA A 248 3.30 19.17 -11.49
CA ALA A 248 2.04 19.39 -10.80
C ALA A 248 0.82 19.09 -11.69
N VAL A 249 0.79 19.62 -12.91
CA VAL A 249 -0.30 19.38 -13.86
C VAL A 249 -0.39 17.91 -14.23
N ALA A 250 0.73 17.25 -14.51
CA ALA A 250 0.76 15.82 -14.77
C ALA A 250 0.21 14.99 -13.59
N ALA A 251 0.59 15.34 -12.36
CA ALA A 251 0.11 14.68 -11.16
C ALA A 251 -1.42 14.85 -10.98
N ILE A 252 -1.95 16.07 -11.20
CA ILE A 252 -3.41 16.33 -11.17
C ILE A 252 -4.15 15.47 -12.19
N VAL A 253 -3.66 15.44 -13.45
CA VAL A 253 -4.27 14.64 -14.52
C VAL A 253 -4.24 13.15 -14.18
N VAL A 254 -3.09 12.64 -13.74
CA VAL A 254 -2.95 11.23 -13.35
C VAL A 254 -3.87 10.87 -12.19
N ALA A 255 -3.95 11.71 -11.15
CA ALA A 255 -4.85 11.49 -10.01
C ALA A 255 -6.32 11.47 -10.46
N ALA A 256 -6.74 12.41 -11.32
CA ALA A 256 -8.09 12.47 -11.85
C ALA A 256 -8.43 11.22 -12.68
N VAL A 257 -7.52 10.77 -13.54
CA VAL A 257 -7.70 9.54 -14.33
C VAL A 257 -7.82 8.31 -13.43
N LEU A 258 -7.00 8.20 -12.38
CA LEU A 258 -7.09 7.10 -11.42
C LEU A 258 -8.42 7.08 -10.67
N VAL A 259 -8.94 8.24 -10.26
CA VAL A 259 -10.26 8.35 -9.62
C VAL A 259 -11.35 7.88 -10.58
N VAL A 260 -11.37 8.39 -11.81
CA VAL A 260 -12.36 7.99 -12.82
C VAL A 260 -12.27 6.49 -13.12
N ALA A 261 -11.07 5.98 -13.36
CA ALA A 261 -10.85 4.55 -13.60
C ALA A 261 -11.28 3.69 -12.40
N GLY A 262 -11.04 4.16 -11.18
CA GLY A 262 -11.48 3.52 -9.94
C GLY A 262 -12.99 3.43 -9.81
N VAL A 263 -13.69 4.55 -10.05
CA VAL A 263 -15.17 4.59 -10.05
C VAL A 263 -15.74 3.66 -11.12
N LEU A 264 -15.21 3.70 -12.35
CA LEU A 264 -15.65 2.83 -13.44
C LEU A 264 -15.39 1.36 -13.12
N GLY A 265 -14.22 1.03 -12.58
CA GLY A 265 -13.86 -0.33 -12.15
C GLY A 265 -14.81 -0.86 -11.07
N PHE A 266 -15.10 -0.05 -10.07
CA PHE A 266 -16.04 -0.38 -9.00
C PHE A 266 -17.46 -0.63 -9.51
N VAL A 267 -17.99 0.26 -10.36
CA VAL A 267 -19.33 0.12 -10.94
C VAL A 267 -19.43 -1.13 -11.81
N ARG A 268 -18.41 -1.42 -12.63
CA ARG A 268 -18.36 -2.64 -13.44
C ARG A 268 -18.35 -3.90 -12.59
N ALA A 269 -17.55 -3.95 -11.53
CA ALA A 269 -17.48 -5.09 -10.63
C ALA A 269 -18.82 -5.36 -9.92
N ARG A 270 -19.53 -4.31 -9.50
CA ARG A 270 -20.87 -4.46 -8.90
C ARG A 270 -21.91 -4.99 -9.88
N ARG A 271 -21.89 -4.54 -11.14
CA ARG A 271 -22.82 -5.03 -12.19
C ARG A 271 -22.56 -6.47 -12.59
N ALA A 272 -21.30 -6.92 -12.52
CA ALA A 272 -20.91 -8.29 -12.86
C ALA A 272 -21.27 -9.32 -11.78
N THR A 273 -21.70 -8.88 -10.60
CA THR A 273 -22.17 -9.77 -9.52
C THR A 273 -23.70 -9.83 -9.62
N PRO A 274 -24.31 -10.92 -10.15
CA PRO A 274 -25.76 -11.02 -10.22
C PRO A 274 -26.33 -10.94 -8.80
N SER A 275 -27.37 -10.14 -8.61
CA SER A 275 -28.21 -10.17 -7.41
C SER A 275 -28.72 -11.60 -7.22
N ALA A 276 -28.15 -12.30 -6.25
CA ALA A 276 -28.66 -13.59 -5.76
C ALA A 276 -29.84 -13.35 -4.82
#